data_AF-A0A9D6JXA7-F1
#
_entry.id   AF-A0A9D6JXA7-F1
#
_cell.length_a   1.000
_cell.length_b   1.000
_cell.length_c   1.000
_cell.angle_alpha   90.00
_cell.angle_beta   90.00
_cell.angle_gamma   90.00
#
_symmetry.space_group_name_H-M   'P 1'
#
loop_
_entity.id
_entity.type
_entity.pdbx_description
1 polymer ?
#
loop_
_entity_poly.entity_id
_entity_poly.type
_entity_poly.pdbx_seq_one_letter_code
_entity_poly.pdbx_strand_id
1 'polypeptide(L)'
;EGSVAFLFTHCGQMFFAPGTDEDALMEAALEAGADDVVTDEEGGIEVLCAPFSLSDIRAALEKAGFKPEVAEVTMKPTTETEFTGDDAVKMQKLLDALENLDDVQEVYTNAIIEE
;
A
#
# COMPACT_ATOMS: atom_id res chain seq x y z
N GLU A 1 6.13 -6.93 22.63
CA GLU A 1 5.66 -6.14 21.47
C GLU A 1 6.86 -5.71 20.65
N GLY A 2 6.74 -5.65 19.32
CA GLY A 2 7.78 -5.06 18.47
C GLY A 2 8.68 -6.02 17.68
N SER A 3 8.52 -7.34 17.78
CA SER A 3 9.40 -8.30 17.08
C SER A 3 9.39 -8.16 15.56
N VAL A 4 8.29 -7.69 14.98
CA VAL A 4 8.15 -7.45 13.52
C VAL A 4 7.63 -6.06 13.20
N ALA A 5 7.21 -5.27 14.20
CA ALA A 5 6.61 -3.95 13.97
C ALA A 5 7.56 -2.96 13.27
N PHE A 6 8.87 -3.13 13.41
CA PHE A 6 9.86 -2.30 12.71
C PHE A 6 9.99 -2.62 11.21
N LEU A 7 9.43 -3.76 10.77
CA LEU A 7 9.37 -4.14 9.35
C LEU A 7 8.15 -3.54 8.65
N PHE A 8 7.30 -2.79 9.36
CA PHE A 8 6.13 -2.16 8.79
C PHE A 8 6.16 -0.66 9.05
N THR A 9 5.78 0.11 8.04
CA THR A 9 5.62 1.55 8.11
C THR A 9 4.14 1.88 8.11
N HIS A 10 3.69 2.60 9.13
CA HIS A 10 2.35 3.16 9.17
C HIS A 10 2.31 4.37 8.23
N CYS A 11 1.64 4.24 7.08
CA CYS A 11 1.60 5.27 6.03
C CYS A 11 0.21 5.40 5.41
N GLY A 12 -0.05 6.56 4.82
CA GLY A 12 -1.12 6.72 3.84
C GLY A 12 -0.64 6.20 2.48
N GLN A 13 -1.47 5.41 1.83
CA GLN A 13 -1.20 4.80 0.53
C GLN A 13 -2.33 5.15 -0.43
N MET A 14 -1.97 5.52 -1.66
CA MET A 14 -2.92 5.81 -2.73
C MET A 14 -2.51 5.07 -4.00
N PHE A 15 -3.44 4.36 -4.63
CA PHE A 15 -3.21 3.65 -5.89
C PHE A 15 -3.92 4.36 -7.05
N PHE A 16 -3.23 4.47 -8.17
CA PHE A 16 -3.70 5.07 -9.42
C PHE A 16 -3.58 4.04 -10.55
N ALA A 17 -4.62 3.99 -11.39
CA ALA A 17 -4.72 3.00 -12.45
C ALA A 17 -3.61 3.15 -13.50
N PRO A 18 -3.25 2.04 -14.19
CA PRO A 18 -2.36 2.08 -15.34
C PRO A 18 -2.82 3.08 -16.42
N GLY A 19 -1.85 3.82 -16.96
CA GLY A 19 -2.10 4.89 -17.95
C GLY A 19 -2.36 6.26 -17.34
N THR A 20 -2.27 6.40 -16.01
CA THR A 20 -2.10 7.71 -15.36
C THR A 20 -0.77 8.33 -15.78
N ASP A 21 -0.74 9.65 -15.99
CA ASP A 21 0.48 10.38 -16.35
C ASP A 21 1.45 10.41 -15.15
N GLU A 22 2.48 9.57 -15.21
CA GLU A 22 3.44 9.36 -14.11
C GLU A 22 4.21 10.63 -13.77
N ASP A 23 4.79 11.31 -14.76
CA ASP A 23 5.59 12.50 -14.54
C ASP A 23 4.74 13.59 -13.88
N ALA A 24 3.53 13.82 -14.39
CA ALA A 24 2.64 14.84 -13.86
C ALA A 24 2.07 14.47 -12.47
N LEU A 25 1.77 13.19 -12.23
CA LEU A 25 1.34 12.71 -10.91
C LEU A 25 2.46 12.85 -9.88
N MET A 26 3.68 12.47 -10.25
CA MET A 26 4.85 12.56 -9.37
C MET A 26 5.12 14.01 -8.96
N GLU A 27 5.11 14.94 -9.90
CA GLU A 27 5.24 16.38 -9.60
C GLU A 27 4.14 16.86 -8.65
N ALA A 28 2.87 16.54 -8.95
CA ALA A 28 1.74 16.95 -8.13
C ALA A 28 1.78 16.33 -6.72
N ALA A 29 2.21 15.07 -6.61
CA ALA A 29 2.33 14.35 -5.34
C ALA A 29 3.43 14.95 -4.46
N LEU A 30 4.59 15.22 -5.04
CA LEU A 30 5.71 15.85 -4.32
C LEU A 30 5.36 17.27 -3.87
N GLU A 31 4.70 18.06 -4.70
CA GLU A 31 4.20 19.39 -4.32
C GLU A 31 3.16 19.32 -3.19
N ALA A 32 2.33 18.28 -3.18
CA ALA A 32 1.36 18.04 -2.13
C ALA A 32 1.98 17.53 -0.82
N GLY A 33 3.24 17.06 -0.85
CA GLY A 33 3.95 16.54 0.30
C GLY A 33 3.88 15.01 0.47
N ALA A 34 3.75 14.28 -0.64
CA ALA A 34 3.98 12.83 -0.65
C ALA A 34 5.43 12.50 -0.27
N ASP A 35 5.61 11.38 0.40
CA ASP A 35 6.93 10.89 0.83
C ASP A 35 7.60 10.08 -0.29
N ASP A 36 6.82 9.33 -1.07
CA ASP A 36 7.34 8.50 -2.16
C ASP A 36 6.29 8.27 -3.26
N VAL A 37 6.74 7.95 -4.46
CA VAL A 37 5.91 7.58 -5.61
C VAL A 37 6.56 6.39 -6.31
N VAL A 38 5.85 5.27 -6.36
CA VAL A 38 6.35 3.99 -6.89
C VAL A 38 5.45 3.55 -8.03
N THR A 39 6.05 3.18 -9.15
CA THR A 39 5.33 2.63 -10.31
C THR A 39 5.59 1.12 -10.36
N ASP A 40 4.53 0.31 -10.46
CA ASP A 40 4.64 -1.14 -10.61
C ASP A 40 4.92 -1.57 -12.06
N GLU A 41 5.18 -2.86 -12.28
CA GLU A 41 5.47 -3.40 -13.61
C GLU A 41 4.26 -3.39 -14.57
N GLU A 42 3.05 -3.29 -14.03
CA GLU A 42 1.80 -3.21 -14.79
C GLU A 42 1.43 -1.75 -15.15
N GLY A 43 2.20 -0.78 -14.66
CA GLY A 43 2.03 0.65 -14.89
C GLY A 43 1.07 1.32 -13.90
N GLY A 44 0.62 0.62 -12.87
CA GLY A 44 -0.06 1.20 -11.72
C GLY A 44 0.90 2.08 -10.92
N ILE A 45 0.39 3.17 -10.35
CA ILE A 45 1.20 4.12 -9.61
C ILE A 45 0.71 4.18 -8.18
N GLU A 46 1.63 4.01 -7.24
CA GLU A 46 1.42 4.07 -5.81
C GLU A 46 2.06 5.34 -5.25
N VAL A 47 1.28 6.14 -4.54
CA VAL A 47 1.76 7.33 -3.82
C VAL A 47 1.70 7.08 -2.32
N LEU A 48 2.84 7.25 -1.65
CA LEU A 48 2.99 7.09 -0.21
C LEU A 48 3.11 8.44 0.49
N CYS A 49 2.54 8.53 1.69
CA CYS A 49 2.65 9.72 2.52
C CYS A 49 2.47 9.40 4.02
N ALA A 50 2.70 10.39 4.86
CA ALA A 50 2.38 10.27 6.27
C ALA A 50 0.86 10.05 6.48
N PRO A 51 0.44 9.19 7.43
CA PRO A 51 -0.97 8.84 7.65
C PRO A 51 -1.91 10.04 7.83
N PHE A 52 -1.42 11.07 8.54
CA PHE A 52 -2.19 12.28 8.82
C PHE A 52 -2.29 13.23 7.63
N SER A 53 -1.41 13.08 6.63
CA SER A 53 -1.37 13.91 5.42
C SER A 53 -2.23 13.35 4.30
N LEU A 54 -2.67 12.09 4.38
CA LEU A 54 -3.41 11.39 3.33
C LEU A 54 -4.60 12.19 2.80
N SER A 55 -5.44 12.72 3.71
CA SER A 55 -6.65 13.46 3.33
C SER A 55 -6.33 14.74 2.53
N ASP A 56 -5.30 15.47 2.94
CA ASP A 56 -4.92 16.73 2.32
C ASP A 56 -4.24 16.50 0.97
N ILE A 57 -3.35 15.52 0.90
CA ILE A 57 -2.65 15.12 -0.34
C ILE A 57 -3.66 14.59 -1.35
N ARG A 58 -4.56 13.70 -0.93
CA ARG A 58 -5.63 13.19 -1.80
C ARG A 58 -6.45 14.33 -2.40
N ALA A 59 -6.86 15.30 -1.59
CA ALA A 59 -7.64 16.45 -2.07
C ALA A 59 -6.84 17.32 -3.06
N ALA A 60 -5.53 17.49 -2.84
CA ALA A 60 -4.65 18.21 -3.75
C ALA A 60 -4.51 17.48 -5.09
N LEU A 61 -4.30 16.17 -5.07
CA LEU A 61 -4.20 15.33 -6.26
C LEU A 61 -5.51 15.28 -7.05
N GLU A 62 -6.66 15.11 -6.37
CA GLU A 62 -7.98 15.15 -7.02
C GLU A 62 -8.23 16.50 -7.69
N LYS A 63 -7.79 17.61 -7.09
CA LYS A 63 -7.88 18.96 -7.67
C LYS A 63 -6.95 19.14 -8.87
N ALA A 64 -5.80 18.46 -8.90
CA ALA A 64 -4.90 18.40 -10.05
C ALA A 64 -5.42 17.46 -11.17
N GLY A 65 -6.51 16.73 -10.92
CA GLY A 65 -7.14 15.84 -11.90
C GLY A 65 -6.77 14.37 -11.72
N PHE A 66 -5.97 14.03 -10.71
CA PHE A 66 -5.59 12.66 -10.39
C PHE A 66 -6.52 12.08 -9.34
N LYS A 67 -7.33 11.10 -9.74
CA LYS A 67 -8.24 10.42 -8.82
C LYS A 67 -7.67 9.04 -8.48
N PRO A 68 -7.34 8.78 -7.20
CA PRO A 68 -6.90 7.45 -6.80
C PRO A 68 -8.08 6.46 -6.84
N GLU A 69 -7.80 5.21 -7.19
CA GLU A 69 -8.72 4.09 -7.08
C GLU A 69 -8.88 3.64 -5.62
N VAL A 70 -7.77 3.65 -4.89
CA VAL A 70 -7.68 3.31 -3.46
C VAL A 70 -6.93 4.43 -2.75
N ALA A 71 -7.40 4.82 -1.57
CA ALA A 71 -6.74 5.79 -0.71
C ALA A 71 -7.04 5.45 0.75
N GLU A 72 -6.06 4.90 1.47
CA GLU A 72 -6.22 4.41 2.83
C GLU A 72 -4.98 4.60 3.69
N VAL A 73 -5.15 4.48 5.00
CA VAL A 73 -4.03 4.41 5.95
C VAL A 73 -3.80 2.94 6.25
N THR A 74 -2.56 2.48 6.11
CA THR A 74 -2.20 1.06 6.21
C THR A 74 -0.83 0.88 6.87
N MET A 75 -0.45 -0.38 7.12
CA MET A 75 0.89 -0.79 7.50
C MET A 75 1.59 -1.44 6.31
N LYS A 76 2.46 -0.69 5.63
CA LYS A 76 3.22 -1.18 4.48
C LYS A 76 4.49 -1.93 4.92
N PRO A 77 4.75 -3.15 4.46
CA PRO A 77 6.01 -3.83 4.74
C PRO A 77 7.20 -3.11 4.09
N THR A 78 8.32 -3.01 4.79
CA THR A 78 9.58 -2.42 4.28
C THR A 78 10.44 -3.44 3.53
N THR A 79 10.17 -4.73 3.74
CA THR A 79 10.82 -5.85 3.06
C THR A 79 9.80 -6.94 2.83
N GLU A 80 9.76 -7.48 1.62
CA GLU A 80 8.83 -8.55 1.27
C GLU A 80 9.51 -9.91 1.31
N THR A 81 8.71 -10.98 1.36
CA THR A 81 9.18 -12.36 1.37
C THR A 81 8.28 -13.20 0.48
N GLU A 82 8.84 -13.72 -0.60
CA GLU A 82 8.10 -14.59 -1.52
C GLU A 82 7.88 -15.98 -0.91
N PHE A 83 6.64 -16.45 -0.99
CA PHE A 83 6.25 -17.80 -0.65
C PHE A 83 5.78 -18.53 -1.90
N THR A 84 6.23 -19.77 -2.09
CA THR A 84 5.87 -20.61 -3.25
C THR A 84 5.49 -22.02 -2.82
N GLY A 85 4.78 -22.73 -3.71
CA GLY A 85 4.43 -24.14 -3.53
C GLY A 85 3.68 -24.43 -2.22
N ASP A 86 4.12 -25.44 -1.48
CA ASP A 86 3.46 -25.88 -0.25
C ASP A 86 3.47 -24.81 0.85
N ASP A 87 4.46 -23.92 0.86
CA ASP A 87 4.59 -22.89 1.89
C ASP A 87 3.67 -21.70 1.62
N ALA A 88 3.45 -21.35 0.34
CA ALA A 88 2.38 -20.42 -0.06
C ALA A 88 1.01 -20.90 0.41
N VAL A 89 0.67 -22.18 0.16
CA VAL A 89 -0.62 -22.76 0.55
C VAL A 89 -0.80 -22.75 2.08
N LYS A 90 0.26 -23.01 2.84
CA LYS A 90 0.20 -22.93 4.31
C LYS A 90 0.03 -21.49 4.79
N MET A 91 0.74 -20.55 4.17
CA MET A 91 0.66 -19.13 4.52
C MET A 91 -0.74 -18.59 4.24
N GLN A 92 -1.32 -18.90 3.07
CA GLN A 92 -2.69 -18.50 2.74
C GLN A 92 -3.70 -19.04 3.76
N LYS A 93 -3.62 -20.33 4.11
CA LYS A 93 -4.50 -20.92 5.13
C LYS A 93 -4.37 -20.26 6.50
N LEU A 94 -3.19 -19.76 6.84
CA LEU A 94 -2.98 -19.03 8.08
C LEU A 94 -3.65 -17.65 8.01
N LEU A 95 -3.49 -16.92 6.91
CA LEU A 95 -4.16 -15.64 6.68
C LEU A 95 -5.68 -15.81 6.76
N ASP A 96 -6.24 -16.76 6.03
CA ASP A 96 -7.67 -17.07 6.05
C ASP A 96 -8.15 -17.39 7.48
N ALA A 97 -7.38 -18.17 8.24
CA ALA A 97 -7.76 -18.54 9.61
C ALA A 97 -7.77 -17.33 10.56
N LEU A 98 -6.90 -16.35 10.35
CA LEU A 98 -6.85 -15.13 11.15
C LEU A 98 -7.99 -14.18 10.78
N GLU A 99 -8.25 -13.99 9.49
CA GLU A 99 -9.33 -13.12 8.98
C GLU A 99 -10.73 -13.62 9.37
N ASN A 100 -10.88 -14.93 9.59
CA ASN A 100 -12.14 -15.53 10.04
C ASN A 100 -12.43 -15.37 11.53
N LEU A 101 -11.56 -14.70 12.30
CA LEU A 101 -11.79 -14.44 13.73
C LEU A 101 -12.51 -13.10 13.92
N ASP A 102 -13.65 -13.11 14.61
CA ASP A 102 -14.46 -11.91 14.86
C ASP A 102 -13.68 -10.77 15.57
N ASP A 103 -12.66 -11.11 16.36
CA ASP A 103 -11.84 -10.16 17.11
C ASP A 103 -10.68 -9.56 16.28
N VAL A 104 -10.38 -10.12 15.10
CA VAL A 104 -9.32 -9.62 14.22
C VAL A 104 -9.90 -8.50 13.36
N GLN A 105 -9.27 -7.33 13.41
CA GLN A 105 -9.68 -6.17 12.61
C GLN A 105 -8.92 -6.11 11.29
N GLU A 106 -7.60 -6.28 11.34
CA GLU A 106 -6.70 -6.17 10.20
C GLU A 106 -5.53 -7.14 10.35
N VAL A 107 -5.08 -7.72 9.23
CA VAL A 107 -3.91 -8.58 9.15
C VAL A 107 -2.93 -7.95 8.18
N TYR A 108 -1.74 -7.60 8.66
CA TYR A 108 -0.66 -7.10 7.81
C TYR A 108 0.43 -8.15 7.70
N THR A 109 0.86 -8.40 6.46
CA THR A 109 1.87 -9.40 6.13
C THR A 109 2.87 -8.80 5.16
N ASN A 110 4.10 -9.32 5.21
CA ASN A 110 5.11 -9.04 4.19
C ASN A 110 5.28 -10.20 3.20
N ALA A 111 4.39 -11.19 3.27
CA ALA A 111 4.40 -12.34 2.38
C ALA A 111 3.84 -11.95 1.01
N ILE A 112 4.62 -12.18 -0.04
CA ILE A 112 4.11 -12.20 -1.43
C ILE A 112 3.74 -13.64 -1.75
N ILE A 113 2.49 -13.85 -2.13
CA ILE A 113 1.97 -15.13 -2.58
C ILE A 113 1.45 -14.89 -3.99
N GLU A 114 2.11 -15.47 -5.00
CA GLU A 114 1.56 -15.49 -6.36
C GLU A 114 0.30 -16.39 -6.37
N GLU A 115 -0.80 -15.88 -6.91
CA GLU A 115 -2.04 -16.67 -7.12
C GLU A 115 -1.89 -17.76 -8.18
#